data_AF-A0A820APF0-F1
#
_entry.id   AF-A0A820APF0-F1
#
_cell.length_a   1.000
_cell.length_b   1.000
_cell.length_c   1.000
_cell.angle_alpha   90.00
_cell.angle_beta   90.00
_cell.angle_gamma   90.00
#
_symmetry.space_group_name_H-M   'P 1'
#
loop_
_entity.id
_entity.type
_entity.pdbx_description
1 polymer ?
#
loop_
_entity_poly.entity_id
_entity_poly.type
_entity_poly.pdbx_seq_one_letter_code
_entity_poly.pdbx_strand_id
1 'polypeptide(L)'
;MLFGNRKIWTIGSSAVVVVFIGVVILIANLTVIFKQRQYLFHMNNIRSNFKISINEQNNLSDSYKPSQISASSSQTDLRSLVTTVKCVGPLYNQSCLYKNLYYTNRGFWALSLKENNLSLPGVRLEALATTDFRPNHRVFDTYEELHEFVRLTIDPMVLSGLTLHFNQRWHKNIGHALFDGLYPAYVALIRFAPKHLQSFRVFVGLDHINCDSCFSEDVYSRFAGGGLIKSNVIDWLMPNRWFLFEELVMGSGMMCQRCIQSNYQLAGGVELDGSRLFRDRMYKQHGVIPADARRNYSAEKRNAAKPLNAFIIDNKRFTVEERGEIRIAMDEINNYTDTHINKSVDDIKKLPYPLIRVYYLNYRNIKAKTNVSFRIKSTPVDTRSPTYELMDNDFIAQLQILRDMDIHVTGPGTGQMYQTFLSDGSININLGGMNPYKKETTPIAYPSFLEQYVTAGTPYIKGLYYPINKRRDGIRRIELVKLIKQAAQFIMQGFSLPVNPKDSLAPDGQVFVEQCENDKNFCKLVTVRKTGYFWCNNMWTEDLVHERRQWAEGGFPIGGKNVSCSFNRTLLRNLRQKYGIEYRPGRE
;
A
#
# COMPACT_ATOMS: atom_id res chain seq x y z
N MET A 1 14.24 36.73 68.69
CA MET A 1 13.97 35.99 69.95
C MET A 1 13.22 34.72 69.60
N LEU A 2 13.51 33.63 70.34
CA LEU A 2 13.08 32.23 70.19
C LEU A 2 13.86 31.39 69.18
N PHE A 3 15.09 31.04 69.58
CA PHE A 3 15.81 29.84 69.14
C PHE A 3 15.19 28.61 69.82
N GLY A 4 14.86 27.58 69.03
CA GLY A 4 14.43 26.26 69.51
C GLY A 4 15.41 25.18 69.04
N ASN A 5 16.25 24.72 69.97
CA ASN A 5 17.19 23.62 69.77
C ASN A 5 16.48 22.31 69.40
N ARG A 6 16.73 21.77 68.20
CA ARG A 6 16.44 20.35 67.87
C ARG A 6 17.71 19.53 68.03
N LYS A 7 17.71 18.65 69.04
CA LYS A 7 18.68 17.57 69.22
C LYS A 7 18.58 16.59 68.04
N ILE A 8 19.65 16.48 67.26
CA ILE A 8 19.82 15.41 66.26
C ILE A 8 20.24 14.16 67.02
N TRP A 9 19.38 13.15 67.03
CA TRP A 9 19.72 11.81 67.48
C TRP A 9 20.52 11.11 66.36
N THR A 10 21.81 10.90 66.59
CA THR A 10 22.64 9.97 65.81
C THR A 10 22.25 8.54 66.16
N ILE A 11 21.27 8.00 65.44
CA ILE A 11 20.98 6.56 65.43
C ILE A 11 22.01 5.88 64.53
N GLY A 12 22.63 4.81 65.04
CA GLY A 12 23.70 4.06 64.40
C GLY A 12 23.44 3.75 62.93
N SER A 13 24.23 4.38 62.07
CA SER A 13 24.00 4.50 60.62
C SER A 13 24.41 3.25 59.83
N SER A 14 25.06 2.27 60.46
CA SER A 14 25.59 1.12 59.74
C SER A 14 24.53 0.08 59.39
N ALA A 15 23.52 -0.14 60.24
CA ALA A 15 22.48 -1.14 59.99
C ALA A 15 21.48 -0.68 58.90
N VAL A 16 21.12 0.60 58.88
CA VAL A 16 20.16 1.15 57.90
C VAL A 16 20.75 1.16 56.48
N VAL A 17 22.06 1.46 56.36
CA VAL A 17 22.74 1.45 55.05
C VAL A 17 22.84 0.03 54.48
N VAL A 18 23.11 -0.98 55.31
CA VAL A 18 23.17 -2.39 54.87
C VAL A 18 21.80 -2.89 54.41
N VAL A 19 20.73 -2.54 55.12
CA VAL A 19 19.35 -2.88 54.70
C VAL A 19 18.99 -2.19 53.37
N PHE A 20 19.36 -0.92 53.21
CA PHE A 20 19.06 -0.18 51.98
C PHE A 20 19.79 -0.74 50.75
N ILE A 21 21.07 -1.10 50.89
CA ILE A 21 21.85 -1.75 49.83
C ILE A 21 21.25 -3.12 49.47
N GLY A 22 20.83 -3.90 50.46
CA GLY A 22 20.16 -5.19 50.24
C GLY A 22 18.85 -5.06 49.43
N VAL A 23 18.04 -4.05 49.74
CA VAL A 23 16.78 -3.77 49.02
C VAL A 23 17.05 -3.34 47.57
N VAL A 24 18.07 -2.49 47.33
CA VAL A 24 18.43 -2.06 45.97
C VAL A 24 18.91 -3.24 45.12
N ILE A 25 19.76 -4.12 45.68
CA ILE A 25 20.24 -5.33 44.98
C ILE A 25 19.08 -6.28 44.69
N LEU A 26 18.14 -6.45 45.63
CA LEU A 26 16.95 -7.28 45.42
C LEU A 26 16.06 -6.73 44.29
N ILE A 27 15.82 -5.41 44.26
CA ILE A 27 15.03 -4.77 43.20
C ILE A 27 15.74 -4.90 41.83
N ALA A 28 17.06 -4.73 41.79
CA ALA A 28 17.84 -4.90 40.57
C ALA A 28 17.73 -6.35 40.04
N ASN A 29 17.88 -7.35 40.91
CA ASN A 29 17.74 -8.76 40.56
C ASN A 29 16.31 -9.11 40.12
N LEU A 30 15.28 -8.61 40.81
CA LEU A 30 13.89 -8.80 40.41
C LEU A 30 13.59 -8.15 39.05
N THR A 31 14.20 -7.00 38.75
CA THR A 31 14.07 -6.34 37.44
C THR A 31 14.72 -7.16 36.32
N VAL A 32 15.88 -7.77 36.58
CA VAL A 32 16.54 -8.69 35.63
C VAL A 32 15.70 -9.94 35.41
N ILE A 33 15.18 -10.57 36.46
CA ILE A 33 14.31 -11.74 36.39
C ILE A 33 13.01 -11.41 35.65
N PHE A 34 12.42 -10.24 35.90
CA PHE A 34 11.20 -9.79 35.22
C PHE A 34 11.45 -9.55 33.73
N LYS A 35 12.59 -8.94 33.36
CA LYS A 35 13.01 -8.80 31.95
C LYS A 35 13.27 -10.15 31.29
N GLN A 36 13.92 -11.10 31.98
CA GLN A 36 14.11 -12.46 31.47
C GLN A 36 12.79 -13.22 31.30
N ARG A 37 11.85 -13.07 32.24
CA ARG A 37 10.51 -13.67 32.12
C ARG A 37 9.68 -13.02 31.01
N GLN A 38 9.75 -11.70 30.83
CA GLN A 38 9.13 -11.03 29.68
C GLN A 38 9.76 -11.51 28.36
N TYR A 39 11.07 -11.71 28.31
CA TYR A 39 11.76 -12.27 27.15
C TYR A 39 11.31 -13.71 26.86
N LEU A 40 11.25 -14.57 27.87
CA LEU A 40 10.77 -15.96 27.74
C LEU A 40 9.28 -16.03 27.38
N PHE A 41 8.46 -15.15 27.94
CA PHE A 41 7.04 -15.04 27.59
C PHE A 41 6.86 -14.56 26.15
N HIS A 42 7.65 -13.58 25.71
CA HIS A 42 7.66 -13.13 24.31
C HIS A 42 8.14 -14.24 23.38
N MET A 43 9.17 -15.00 23.76
CA MET A 43 9.65 -16.19 23.02
C MET A 43 8.61 -17.32 22.97
N ASN A 44 7.83 -17.52 24.04
CA ASN A 44 6.76 -18.51 24.06
C ASN A 44 5.53 -18.07 23.25
N ASN A 45 5.20 -16.77 23.23
CA ASN A 45 4.19 -16.22 22.33
C ASN A 45 4.63 -16.22 20.87
N ILE A 46 5.91 -15.99 20.60
CA ILE A 46 6.51 -16.20 19.28
C ILE A 46 6.36 -17.68 18.93
N ARG A 47 6.71 -18.63 19.80
CA ARG A 47 6.51 -20.07 19.58
C ARG A 47 5.04 -20.49 19.42
N SER A 48 4.08 -19.85 20.08
CA SER A 48 2.65 -20.20 19.97
C SER A 48 2.02 -19.65 18.68
N ASN A 49 2.35 -18.42 18.29
CA ASN A 49 2.05 -17.87 16.97
C ASN A 49 2.80 -18.64 15.87
N PHE A 50 4.01 -19.12 16.16
CA PHE A 50 4.76 -20.02 15.30
C PHE A 50 4.07 -21.39 15.22
N LYS A 51 3.40 -21.88 16.27
CA LYS A 51 2.60 -23.13 16.23
C LYS A 51 1.43 -23.05 15.25
N ILE A 52 0.87 -21.85 15.04
CA ILE A 52 -0.13 -21.60 13.99
C ILE A 52 0.55 -21.63 12.59
N SER A 53 1.81 -21.18 12.48
CA SER A 53 2.64 -21.43 11.28
C SER A 53 3.30 -22.81 11.25
N ILE A 54 3.18 -23.66 12.29
CA ILE A 54 3.72 -25.03 12.30
C ILE A 54 2.79 -25.97 11.55
N ASN A 55 1.52 -25.61 11.32
CA ASN A 55 0.78 -26.25 10.22
C ASN A 55 1.43 -25.93 8.86
N GLU A 56 2.13 -24.80 8.70
CA GLU A 56 3.02 -24.57 7.55
C GLU A 56 4.38 -25.24 7.71
N GLN A 57 4.91 -25.49 8.91
CA GLN A 57 6.14 -26.25 9.11
C GLN A 57 5.95 -27.76 8.86
N ASN A 58 4.77 -28.31 9.16
CA ASN A 58 4.34 -29.65 8.76
C ASN A 58 4.02 -29.68 7.26
N ASN A 59 3.46 -28.62 6.66
CA ASN A 59 3.35 -28.54 5.20
C ASN A 59 4.70 -28.29 4.51
N LEU A 60 5.67 -27.62 5.15
CA LEU A 60 7.04 -27.42 4.65
C LEU A 60 7.91 -28.66 4.90
N SER A 61 7.61 -29.51 5.88
CA SER A 61 8.28 -30.80 6.07
C SER A 61 7.61 -31.92 5.26
N ASP A 62 6.29 -31.89 5.06
CA ASP A 62 5.54 -32.90 4.28
C ASP A 62 5.57 -32.60 2.77
N SER A 63 5.72 -31.34 2.35
CA SER A 63 6.13 -30.99 0.96
C SER A 63 7.62 -31.18 0.72
N TYR A 64 8.40 -31.37 1.78
CA TYR A 64 9.81 -31.75 1.72
C TYR A 64 9.96 -33.24 2.01
N LYS A 65 9.29 -34.07 1.20
CA LYS A 65 9.97 -35.31 0.81
C LYS A 65 11.12 -34.85 -0.08
N PRO A 66 12.40 -35.09 0.26
CA PRO A 66 13.46 -34.92 -0.72
C PRO A 66 13.01 -35.72 -1.93
N SER A 67 12.68 -35.02 -3.01
CA SER A 67 12.51 -35.66 -4.29
C SER A 67 13.85 -36.35 -4.50
N GLN A 68 13.84 -37.69 -4.41
CA GLN A 68 14.95 -38.46 -4.94
C GLN A 68 14.92 -38.14 -6.42
N ILE A 69 15.70 -37.13 -6.81
CA ILE A 69 15.96 -36.79 -8.19
C ILE A 69 16.60 -38.07 -8.74
N SER A 70 15.78 -38.85 -9.43
CA SER A 70 16.22 -40.07 -10.09
C SER A 70 17.41 -39.70 -10.97
N ALA A 71 18.54 -40.37 -10.77
CA ALA A 71 19.84 -40.08 -11.38
C ALA A 71 19.90 -40.22 -12.92
N SER A 72 18.76 -40.18 -13.61
CA SER A 72 18.62 -40.34 -15.05
C SER A 72 18.19 -39.06 -15.79
N SER A 73 18.05 -37.91 -15.11
CA SER A 73 17.87 -36.66 -15.85
C SER A 73 19.19 -36.21 -16.47
N SER A 74 19.24 -36.31 -17.79
CA SER A 74 20.30 -35.89 -18.70
C SER A 74 20.97 -34.56 -18.33
N GLN A 75 22.20 -34.38 -18.81
CA GLN A 75 23.09 -33.20 -18.87
C GLN A 75 22.44 -31.79 -18.96
N THR A 76 21.14 -31.72 -19.27
CA THR A 76 20.29 -30.54 -19.25
C THR A 76 20.08 -29.89 -17.88
N ASP A 77 20.34 -30.58 -16.75
CA ASP A 77 20.18 -29.98 -15.41
C ASP A 77 21.48 -29.34 -14.84
N LEU A 78 22.60 -29.40 -15.56
CA LEU A 78 23.84 -28.78 -15.07
C LEU A 78 23.71 -27.24 -15.06
N ARG A 79 23.11 -26.63 -16.09
CA ARG A 79 22.94 -25.15 -16.14
C ARG A 79 21.98 -24.57 -15.08
N SER A 80 21.31 -25.39 -14.27
CA SER A 80 20.34 -24.93 -13.26
C SER A 80 20.97 -24.25 -12.04
N LEU A 81 22.30 -24.26 -11.88
CA LEU A 81 22.96 -23.60 -10.75
C LEU A 81 23.40 -22.15 -11.03
N VAL A 82 23.47 -21.77 -12.31
CA VAL A 82 23.87 -20.41 -12.70
C VAL A 82 22.69 -19.47 -12.51
N THR A 83 22.94 -18.33 -11.86
CA THR A 83 21.97 -17.25 -11.77
C THR A 83 21.78 -16.61 -13.14
N THR A 84 20.52 -16.50 -13.56
CA THR A 84 20.16 -15.71 -14.75
C THR A 84 19.25 -14.56 -14.35
N VAL A 85 19.31 -13.45 -15.08
CA VAL A 85 18.49 -12.28 -14.81
C VAL A 85 17.88 -11.75 -16.10
N LYS A 86 16.58 -11.44 -16.05
CA LYS A 86 15.86 -10.73 -17.11
C LYS A 86 15.19 -9.51 -16.51
N CYS A 87 15.57 -8.33 -16.95
CA CYS A 87 14.98 -7.08 -16.49
C CYS A 87 14.10 -6.43 -17.56
N VAL A 88 12.98 -5.85 -17.13
CA VAL A 88 11.98 -5.23 -18.00
C VAL A 88 11.59 -3.87 -17.44
N GLY A 89 11.42 -2.91 -18.35
CA GLY A 89 10.97 -1.55 -18.05
C GLY A 89 12.09 -0.51 -18.00
N PRO A 90 11.70 0.77 -17.83
CA PRO A 90 12.66 1.85 -17.75
C PRO A 90 13.45 1.77 -16.43
N LEU A 91 14.69 2.28 -16.42
CA LEU A 91 15.61 2.19 -15.28
C LEU A 91 14.98 2.60 -13.93
N TYR A 92 14.15 3.64 -13.91
CA TYR A 92 13.51 4.13 -12.68
C TYR A 92 12.34 3.26 -12.19
N ASN A 93 11.74 2.43 -13.06
CA ASN A 93 10.70 1.46 -12.74
C ASN A 93 11.15 0.04 -13.14
N GLN A 94 12.45 -0.26 -13.05
CA GLN A 94 12.97 -1.53 -13.54
C GLN A 94 12.57 -2.67 -12.61
N SER A 95 12.05 -3.73 -13.21
CA SER A 95 11.71 -4.99 -12.55
C SER A 95 12.56 -6.09 -13.13
N CYS A 96 13.08 -6.98 -12.29
CA CYS A 96 13.96 -8.07 -12.70
C CYS A 96 13.42 -9.41 -12.20
N LEU A 97 13.36 -10.38 -13.11
CA LEU A 97 13.16 -11.79 -12.84
C LEU A 97 14.52 -12.46 -12.77
N TYR A 98 14.85 -12.98 -11.61
CA TYR A 98 16.02 -13.79 -11.36
C TYR A 98 15.62 -15.25 -11.37
N LYS A 99 16.47 -16.11 -11.94
CA LYS A 99 16.42 -17.54 -11.71
C LYS A 99 17.66 -17.99 -10.99
N ASN A 100 17.49 -18.91 -10.05
CA ASN A 100 18.57 -19.45 -9.22
C ASN A 100 19.31 -18.35 -8.46
N LEU A 101 18.56 -17.50 -7.74
CA LEU A 101 19.14 -16.46 -6.90
C LEU A 101 19.28 -16.98 -5.48
N TYR A 102 20.45 -16.77 -4.88
CA TYR A 102 20.76 -17.31 -3.56
C TYR A 102 20.56 -16.24 -2.49
N TYR A 103 20.20 -16.64 -1.27
CA TYR A 103 20.08 -15.74 -0.13
C TYR A 103 20.78 -16.33 1.09
N THR A 104 21.64 -15.55 1.72
CA THR A 104 22.28 -15.89 2.99
C THR A 104 22.77 -14.60 3.65
N ASN A 105 22.95 -14.61 4.98
CA ASN A 105 23.53 -13.49 5.72
C ASN A 105 22.87 -12.12 5.38
N ARG A 106 21.54 -12.11 5.25
CA ARG A 106 20.73 -10.93 4.91
C ARG A 106 20.99 -10.31 3.54
N GLY A 107 21.62 -11.05 2.63
CA GLY A 107 21.96 -10.59 1.29
C GLY A 107 21.62 -11.60 0.21
N PHE A 108 21.30 -11.10 -0.98
CA PHE A 108 21.17 -11.94 -2.16
C PHE A 108 22.53 -12.09 -2.86
N TRP A 109 22.74 -13.27 -3.46
CA TRP A 109 23.95 -13.64 -4.18
C TRP A 109 23.56 -14.21 -5.55
N ALA A 110 24.15 -13.65 -6.59
CA ALA A 110 24.15 -14.20 -7.93
C ALA A 110 25.45 -15.00 -8.14
N LEU A 111 25.33 -16.23 -8.63
CA LEU A 111 26.45 -17.09 -8.97
C LEU A 111 26.54 -17.21 -10.49
N SER A 112 27.70 -16.95 -11.08
CA SER A 112 27.90 -17.09 -12.53
C SER A 112 29.21 -17.76 -12.89
N LEU A 113 29.31 -18.22 -14.13
CA LEU A 113 30.57 -18.62 -14.74
C LEU A 113 31.28 -17.39 -15.31
N LYS A 114 32.61 -17.43 -15.39
CA LYS A 114 33.44 -16.34 -15.95
C LYS A 114 33.12 -16.01 -17.40
N GLU A 115 32.77 -17.01 -18.19
CA GLU A 115 32.30 -16.84 -19.58
C GLU A 115 30.94 -16.14 -19.69
N ASN A 116 30.12 -16.22 -18.64
CA ASN A 116 28.82 -15.58 -18.57
C ASN A 116 28.98 -14.17 -17.98
N ASN A 117 29.15 -13.18 -18.85
CA ASN A 117 29.18 -11.76 -18.45
C ASN A 117 27.81 -11.30 -17.90
N LEU A 118 27.48 -11.73 -16.69
CA LEU A 118 26.19 -11.50 -16.04
C LEU A 118 26.08 -10.04 -15.58
N SER A 119 25.26 -9.25 -16.27
CA SER A 119 24.92 -7.90 -15.83
C SER A 119 23.86 -7.93 -14.75
N LEU A 120 24.16 -7.37 -13.57
CA LEU A 120 23.23 -7.25 -12.44
C LEU A 120 22.79 -5.79 -12.28
N PRO A 121 21.74 -5.35 -12.99
CA PRO A 121 21.29 -3.98 -12.86
C PRO A 121 20.65 -3.74 -11.48
N GLY A 122 20.72 -2.49 -11.03
CA GLY A 122 20.16 -2.09 -9.75
C GLY A 122 18.64 -2.04 -9.78
N VAL A 123 17.99 -2.58 -8.75
CA VAL A 123 16.54 -2.56 -8.57
C VAL A 123 16.16 -1.93 -7.24
N ARG A 124 14.98 -1.33 -7.12
CA ARG A 124 14.50 -0.82 -5.81
C ARG A 124 13.52 -1.78 -5.18
N LEU A 125 13.71 -2.04 -3.90
CA LEU A 125 12.91 -2.97 -3.12
C LEU A 125 11.84 -2.28 -2.27
N GLU A 126 11.99 -0.97 -2.01
CA GLU A 126 11.12 -0.22 -1.10
C GLU A 126 10.67 1.09 -1.75
N ALA A 127 9.42 1.47 -1.49
CA ALA A 127 8.82 2.74 -1.88
C ALA A 127 9.63 3.99 -1.53
N LEU A 128 10.42 3.98 -0.46
CA LEU A 128 11.19 5.15 -0.01
C LEU A 128 12.70 4.95 -0.14
N ALA A 129 13.14 3.85 -0.77
CA ALA A 129 14.55 3.65 -1.05
C ALA A 129 15.06 4.75 -1.99
N THR A 130 16.21 5.32 -1.62
CA THR A 130 16.96 6.29 -2.42
C THR A 130 18.13 5.65 -3.16
N THR A 131 18.49 4.41 -2.79
CA THR A 131 19.54 3.62 -3.38
C THR A 131 18.97 2.40 -4.09
N ASP A 132 19.64 2.01 -5.16
CA ASP A 132 19.31 0.77 -5.86
C ASP A 132 19.99 -0.41 -5.15
N PHE A 133 19.26 -1.50 -5.02
CA PHE A 133 19.73 -2.79 -4.53
C PHE A 133 20.36 -3.57 -5.68
N ARG A 134 21.52 -4.18 -5.42
CA ARG A 134 22.17 -5.12 -6.33
C ARG A 134 22.52 -6.38 -5.54
N PRO A 135 22.22 -7.58 -6.06
CA PRO A 135 22.75 -8.81 -5.48
C PRO A 135 24.29 -8.76 -5.47
N ASN A 136 24.88 -9.39 -4.44
CA ASN A 136 26.30 -9.71 -4.48
C ASN A 136 26.57 -10.67 -5.64
N HIS A 137 27.80 -10.69 -6.16
CA HIS A 137 28.15 -11.50 -7.32
C HIS A 137 29.37 -12.34 -7.02
N ARG A 138 29.28 -13.65 -7.25
CA ARG A 138 30.40 -14.58 -7.21
C ARG A 138 30.57 -15.25 -8.56
N VAL A 139 31.78 -15.19 -9.08
CA VAL A 139 32.16 -15.77 -10.38
C VAL A 139 33.00 -17.02 -10.13
N PHE A 140 32.71 -18.07 -10.88
CA PHE A 140 33.45 -19.33 -10.89
C PHE A 140 34.16 -19.50 -12.24
N ASP A 141 35.36 -20.08 -12.23
CA ASP A 141 36.13 -20.28 -13.48
C ASP A 141 35.52 -21.42 -14.30
N THR A 142 35.04 -22.49 -13.64
CA THR A 142 34.45 -23.67 -14.26
C THR A 142 33.08 -24.02 -13.67
N TYR A 143 32.33 -24.86 -14.39
CA TYR A 143 31.06 -25.36 -13.90
C TYR A 143 31.24 -26.31 -12.71
N GLU A 144 32.29 -27.11 -12.73
CA GLU A 144 32.63 -28.09 -11.71
C GLU A 144 32.84 -27.41 -10.35
N GLU A 145 33.57 -26.28 -10.33
CA GLU A 145 33.75 -25.47 -9.12
C GLU A 145 32.44 -24.89 -8.58
N LEU A 146 31.58 -24.39 -9.48
CA LEU A 146 30.25 -23.89 -9.10
C LEU A 146 29.40 -25.03 -8.51
N HIS A 147 29.41 -26.20 -9.16
CA HIS A 147 28.67 -27.36 -8.72
C HIS A 147 29.15 -27.86 -7.36
N GLU A 148 30.46 -28.00 -7.16
CA GLU A 148 31.06 -28.34 -5.87
C GLU A 148 30.70 -27.32 -4.80
N PHE A 149 30.80 -26.02 -5.10
CA PHE A 149 30.39 -24.98 -4.17
C PHE A 149 28.92 -25.12 -3.77
N VAL A 150 28.02 -25.22 -4.74
CA VAL A 150 26.57 -25.25 -4.47
C VAL A 150 26.15 -26.56 -3.78
N ARG A 151 26.64 -27.71 -4.24
CA ARG A 151 26.20 -29.02 -3.75
C ARG A 151 26.95 -29.52 -2.53
N LEU A 152 28.24 -29.19 -2.41
CA LEU A 152 29.10 -29.74 -1.36
C LEU A 152 29.45 -28.69 -0.28
N THR A 153 29.50 -27.40 -0.63
CA THR A 153 29.83 -26.35 0.36
C THR A 153 28.59 -25.74 1.01
N ILE A 154 27.62 -25.28 0.21
CA ILE A 154 26.49 -24.50 0.75
C ILE A 154 25.19 -25.26 0.90
N ASP A 155 24.98 -26.33 0.11
CA ASP A 155 23.77 -27.20 0.11
C ASP A 155 22.46 -26.42 0.39
N PRO A 156 22.05 -25.52 -0.53
CA PRO A 156 21.03 -24.54 -0.23
C PRO A 156 19.66 -25.20 -0.08
N MET A 157 18.85 -24.67 0.83
CA MET A 157 17.43 -25.00 0.88
C MET A 157 16.73 -24.39 -0.34
N VAL A 158 16.18 -25.25 -1.21
CA VAL A 158 15.50 -24.80 -2.44
C VAL A 158 14.08 -24.33 -2.12
N LEU A 159 13.79 -23.09 -2.51
CA LEU A 159 12.47 -22.48 -2.50
C LEU A 159 11.90 -22.52 -3.92
N SER A 160 11.23 -23.62 -4.25
CA SER A 160 10.76 -23.95 -5.61
C SER A 160 9.58 -23.12 -6.08
N GLY A 161 9.53 -22.75 -7.35
CA GLY A 161 8.49 -21.90 -7.94
C GLY A 161 8.68 -20.40 -7.69
N LEU A 162 7.63 -19.64 -8.03
CA LEU A 162 7.68 -18.18 -8.11
C LEU A 162 7.63 -17.49 -6.74
N THR A 163 8.58 -16.57 -6.52
CA THR A 163 8.62 -15.69 -5.36
C THR A 163 8.60 -14.22 -5.77
N LEU A 164 7.84 -13.40 -5.06
CA LEU A 164 7.79 -11.94 -5.22
C LEU A 164 8.43 -11.28 -4.00
N HIS A 165 9.49 -10.49 -4.22
CA HIS A 165 10.23 -9.84 -3.13
C HIS A 165 10.10 -8.32 -3.13
N PHE A 166 9.84 -7.75 -1.94
CA PHE A 166 9.83 -6.32 -1.67
C PHE A 166 10.07 -6.05 -0.17
N ASN A 167 10.38 -4.81 0.17
CA ASN A 167 10.48 -4.33 1.55
C ASN A 167 9.32 -3.37 1.84
N GLN A 168 8.75 -3.46 3.03
CA GLN A 168 7.61 -2.66 3.45
C GLN A 168 7.85 -2.00 4.80
N ARG A 169 7.62 -0.68 4.84
CA ARG A 169 7.51 0.09 6.09
C ARG A 169 6.06 0.33 6.47
N TRP A 170 5.77 0.50 7.75
CA TRP A 170 4.44 0.87 8.23
C TRP A 170 3.32 -0.09 7.79
N HIS A 171 3.64 -1.37 7.62
CA HIS A 171 2.68 -2.39 7.17
C HIS A 171 1.46 -2.55 8.12
N LYS A 172 1.52 -2.00 9.34
CA LYS A 172 0.36 -1.84 10.25
C LYS A 172 -0.76 -0.93 9.73
N ASN A 173 -0.44 -0.06 8.77
CA ASN A 173 -1.45 0.68 8.03
C ASN A 173 -1.67 -0.05 6.70
N ILE A 174 -2.85 -0.61 6.52
CA ILE A 174 -3.18 -1.38 5.31
C ILE A 174 -3.04 -0.59 4.01
N GLY A 175 -3.27 0.73 4.02
CA GLY A 175 -3.04 1.57 2.84
C GLY A 175 -1.56 1.58 2.43
N HIS A 176 -0.66 1.74 3.41
CA HIS A 176 0.77 1.65 3.15
C HIS A 176 1.17 0.24 2.74
N ALA A 177 0.71 -0.79 3.46
CA ALA A 177 0.98 -2.19 3.13
C ALA A 177 0.63 -2.54 1.67
N LEU A 178 -0.56 -2.14 1.23
CA LEU A 178 -1.03 -2.40 -0.12
C LEU A 178 -0.28 -1.55 -1.15
N PHE A 179 -0.14 -0.24 -0.96
CA PHE A 179 0.24 0.66 -2.06
C PHE A 179 1.68 1.15 -2.04
N ASP A 180 2.41 0.98 -0.94
CA ASP A 180 3.86 1.15 -0.91
C ASP A 180 4.63 -0.16 -1.16
N GLY A 181 3.98 -1.31 -0.98
CA GLY A 181 4.61 -2.63 -1.05
C GLY A 181 3.97 -3.58 -2.05
N LEU A 182 2.80 -4.11 -1.69
CA LEU A 182 2.22 -5.24 -2.42
C LEU A 182 1.83 -4.89 -3.87
N TYR A 183 1.13 -3.78 -4.08
CA TYR A 183 0.73 -3.28 -5.39
C TYR A 183 1.93 -3.06 -6.31
N PRO A 184 2.95 -2.24 -5.95
CA PRO A 184 4.06 -2.02 -6.85
C PRO A 184 4.90 -3.28 -7.11
N ALA A 185 5.02 -4.18 -6.12
CA ALA A 185 5.63 -5.49 -6.33
C ALA A 185 4.80 -6.34 -7.32
N TYR A 186 3.46 -6.33 -7.21
CA TYR A 186 2.60 -7.05 -8.14
C TYR A 186 2.66 -6.47 -9.56
N VAL A 187 2.75 -5.15 -9.71
CA VAL A 187 2.99 -4.51 -11.01
C VAL A 187 4.33 -4.96 -11.61
N ALA A 188 5.38 -5.10 -10.80
CA ALA A 188 6.64 -5.68 -11.24
C ALA A 188 6.46 -7.12 -11.76
N LEU A 189 5.61 -7.92 -11.12
CA LEU A 189 5.29 -9.27 -11.57
C LEU A 189 4.44 -9.33 -12.86
N ILE A 190 3.52 -8.39 -13.06
CA ILE A 190 2.69 -8.32 -14.28
C ILE A 190 3.55 -8.22 -15.54
N ARG A 191 4.69 -7.53 -15.47
CA ARG A 191 5.65 -7.37 -16.58
C ARG A 191 6.27 -8.68 -17.08
N PHE A 192 6.14 -9.76 -16.31
CA PHE A 192 6.59 -11.10 -16.67
C PHE A 192 5.40 -12.01 -16.96
N ALA A 193 4.38 -11.52 -17.67
CA ALA A 193 3.22 -12.31 -18.07
C ALA A 193 3.62 -13.65 -18.74
N PRO A 194 2.89 -14.76 -18.47
CA PRO A 194 1.68 -14.85 -17.66
C PRO A 194 1.92 -15.10 -16.15
N LYS A 195 3.14 -14.89 -15.62
CA LYS A 195 3.51 -15.29 -14.24
C LYS A 195 2.61 -14.71 -13.14
N HIS A 196 2.09 -13.50 -13.32
CA HIS A 196 1.17 -12.86 -12.35
C HIS A 196 -0.18 -13.59 -12.16
N LEU A 197 -0.52 -14.52 -13.06
CA LEU A 197 -1.70 -15.37 -12.96
C LEU A 197 -1.47 -16.60 -12.08
N GLN A 198 -0.21 -16.96 -11.83
CA GLN A 198 0.17 -18.12 -11.01
C GLN A 198 0.08 -17.78 -9.51
N SER A 199 0.07 -18.81 -8.68
CA SER A 199 0.36 -18.65 -7.24
C SER A 199 1.84 -18.37 -7.04
N PHE A 200 2.17 -17.53 -6.06
CA PHE A 200 3.54 -17.17 -5.73
C PHE A 200 3.69 -17.03 -4.22
N ARG A 201 4.93 -17.07 -3.73
CA ARG A 201 5.26 -16.69 -2.36
C ARG A 201 5.59 -15.22 -2.29
N VAL A 202 5.19 -14.55 -1.23
CA VAL A 202 5.75 -13.22 -0.90
C VAL A 202 6.95 -13.41 0.00
N PHE A 203 8.11 -12.92 -0.41
CA PHE A 203 9.27 -12.77 0.46
C PHE A 203 9.40 -11.30 0.86
N VAL A 204 9.07 -10.94 2.10
CA VAL A 204 8.97 -9.53 2.51
C VAL A 204 9.94 -9.16 3.62
N GLY A 205 10.63 -8.04 3.46
CA GLY A 205 11.32 -7.36 4.55
C GLY A 205 10.37 -6.40 5.26
N LEU A 206 9.94 -6.73 6.48
CA LEU A 206 9.08 -5.89 7.31
C LEU A 206 9.94 -5.07 8.28
N ASP A 207 9.56 -3.82 8.51
CA ASP A 207 10.14 -3.05 9.60
C ASP A 207 9.89 -3.75 10.95
N HIS A 208 10.91 -3.81 11.83
CA HIS A 208 10.90 -4.51 13.12
C HIS A 208 9.89 -3.96 14.15
N ILE A 209 8.91 -3.17 13.73
CA ILE A 209 7.87 -2.69 14.62
C ILE A 209 6.96 -3.88 14.92
N ASN A 210 7.13 -4.46 16.12
CA ASN A 210 6.30 -5.51 16.69
C ASN A 210 4.81 -5.22 16.42
N CYS A 211 4.27 -5.90 15.43
CA CYS A 211 2.85 -5.94 15.18
C CYS A 211 2.43 -7.39 15.30
N ASP A 212 2.15 -7.81 16.53
CA ASP A 212 1.82 -9.21 16.85
C ASP A 212 0.53 -9.69 16.15
N SER A 213 -0.21 -8.80 15.48
CA SER A 213 -1.49 -9.08 14.79
C SER A 213 -1.76 -8.18 13.57
N CYS A 214 -0.74 -7.90 12.76
CA CYS A 214 -0.95 -7.12 11.53
C CYS A 214 -1.72 -7.94 10.50
N PHE A 215 -3.00 -7.60 10.29
CA PHE A 215 -3.83 -8.28 9.27
C PHE A 215 -3.28 -8.12 7.85
N SER A 216 -2.36 -7.19 7.59
CA SER A 216 -1.67 -7.07 6.30
C SER A 216 -0.83 -8.31 5.96
N GLU A 217 -0.29 -9.03 6.94
CA GLU A 217 0.43 -10.29 6.70
C GLU A 217 -0.52 -11.37 6.13
N ASP A 218 -1.72 -11.50 6.69
CA ASP A 218 -2.77 -12.40 6.17
C ASP A 218 -3.20 -11.98 4.76
N VAL A 219 -3.37 -10.67 4.52
CA VAL A 219 -3.68 -10.13 3.19
C VAL A 219 -2.59 -10.47 2.17
N TYR A 220 -1.31 -10.34 2.52
CA TYR A 220 -0.19 -10.71 1.65
C TYR A 220 -0.20 -12.21 1.35
N SER A 221 -0.30 -13.03 2.40
CA SER A 221 -0.28 -14.50 2.27
C SER A 221 -1.41 -14.98 1.34
N ARG A 222 -2.63 -14.50 1.56
CA ARG A 222 -3.80 -14.82 0.73
C ARG A 222 -3.63 -14.31 -0.69
N PHE A 223 -3.26 -13.04 -0.88
CA PHE A 223 -3.04 -12.48 -2.22
C PHE A 223 -2.04 -13.30 -3.03
N ALA A 224 -0.97 -13.76 -2.40
CA ALA A 224 0.08 -14.51 -3.05
C ALA A 224 -0.38 -15.92 -3.45
N GLY A 225 -1.22 -16.56 -2.62
CA GLY A 225 -1.69 -17.94 -2.81
C GLY A 225 -0.63 -18.99 -2.49
N GLY A 226 0.67 -18.63 -2.51
CA GLY A 226 1.79 -19.49 -2.10
C GLY A 226 2.31 -19.24 -0.68
N GLY A 227 1.75 -18.27 0.06
CA GLY A 227 2.13 -17.96 1.43
C GLY A 227 3.07 -16.76 1.59
N LEU A 228 3.49 -16.51 2.83
CA LEU A 228 4.32 -15.37 3.25
C LEU A 228 5.61 -15.85 3.93
N ILE A 229 6.75 -15.42 3.41
CA ILE A 229 8.07 -15.60 4.01
C ILE A 229 8.55 -14.24 4.51
N LYS A 230 8.81 -14.13 5.80
CA LYS A 230 9.36 -12.90 6.40
C LYS A 230 10.88 -12.97 6.46
N SER A 231 11.57 -11.93 6.00
CA SER A 231 13.05 -11.92 5.96
C SER A 231 13.67 -12.12 7.34
N ASN A 232 13.12 -11.49 8.38
CA ASN A 232 13.59 -11.64 9.75
C ASN A 232 13.43 -13.07 10.30
N VAL A 233 12.45 -13.84 9.82
CA VAL A 233 12.27 -15.25 10.19
C VAL A 233 13.34 -16.11 9.54
N ILE A 234 13.62 -15.91 8.25
CA ILE A 234 14.74 -16.58 7.58
C ILE A 234 16.07 -16.24 8.27
N ASP A 235 16.30 -14.96 8.55
CA ASP A 235 17.53 -14.48 9.18
C ASP A 235 17.73 -15.04 10.60
N TRP A 236 16.64 -15.30 11.32
CA TRP A 236 16.68 -15.83 12.69
C TRP A 236 16.83 -17.35 12.73
N LEU A 237 16.05 -18.07 11.92
CA LEU A 237 15.97 -19.53 12.01
C LEU A 237 17.28 -20.20 11.63
N MET A 238 18.03 -19.65 10.69
CA MET A 238 19.12 -20.37 10.06
C MET A 238 20.30 -19.44 9.72
N PRO A 239 21.02 -18.92 10.74
CA PRO A 239 22.27 -18.22 10.51
C PRO A 239 23.22 -19.14 9.72
N ASN A 240 23.84 -18.60 8.67
CA ASN A 240 24.73 -19.31 7.74
C ASN A 240 24.09 -20.33 6.79
N ARG A 241 22.77 -20.54 6.80
CA ARG A 241 22.14 -21.37 5.75
C ARG A 241 21.94 -20.55 4.48
N TRP A 242 22.07 -21.23 3.35
CA TRP A 242 21.78 -20.69 2.04
C TRP A 242 20.37 -21.11 1.60
N PHE A 243 19.66 -20.20 0.95
CA PHE A 243 18.38 -20.45 0.32
C PHE A 243 18.52 -20.20 -1.17
N LEU A 244 17.99 -21.09 -1.99
CA LEU A 244 17.96 -20.96 -3.44
C LEU A 244 16.53 -20.63 -3.88
N PHE A 245 16.30 -19.43 -4.42
CA PHE A 245 15.05 -19.08 -5.06
C PHE A 245 15.11 -19.52 -6.53
N GLU A 246 14.24 -20.46 -6.90
CA GLU A 246 14.17 -20.96 -8.28
C GLU A 246 13.76 -19.83 -9.23
N GLU A 247 12.71 -19.09 -8.90
CA GLU A 247 12.31 -17.87 -9.59
C GLU A 247 11.97 -16.77 -8.58
N LEU A 248 12.59 -15.60 -8.72
CA LEU A 248 12.35 -14.44 -7.87
C LEU A 248 12.17 -13.18 -8.71
N VAL A 249 11.05 -12.49 -8.52
CA VAL A 249 10.81 -11.15 -9.08
C VAL A 249 11.01 -10.11 -8.00
N MET A 250 11.80 -9.08 -8.31
CA MET A 250 11.95 -7.89 -7.48
C MET A 250 12.24 -6.66 -8.33
N GLY A 251 12.07 -5.47 -7.75
CA GLY A 251 12.24 -4.20 -8.47
C GLY A 251 10.92 -3.49 -8.71
N SER A 252 10.39 -2.91 -7.65
CA SER A 252 9.23 -2.03 -7.70
C SER A 252 9.58 -0.61 -8.18
N GLY A 253 10.86 -0.25 -8.22
CA GLY A 253 11.32 1.04 -8.74
C GLY A 253 10.66 2.24 -8.08
N MET A 254 10.01 3.09 -8.88
CA MET A 254 9.24 4.26 -8.48
C MET A 254 7.72 4.00 -8.56
N MET A 255 7.25 2.77 -8.30
CA MET A 255 5.84 2.42 -8.46
C MET A 255 4.98 2.63 -7.19
N CYS A 256 5.53 3.25 -6.14
CA CYS A 256 4.88 3.40 -4.82
C CYS A 256 3.78 4.47 -4.73
N GLN A 257 3.03 4.47 -3.62
CA GLN A 257 1.99 5.48 -3.31
C GLN A 257 2.53 6.91 -3.42
N ARG A 258 3.72 7.18 -2.88
CA ARG A 258 4.31 8.55 -2.92
C ARG A 258 5.24 8.80 -4.11
N CYS A 259 5.24 7.91 -5.08
CA CYS A 259 6.12 8.01 -6.23
C CYS A 259 5.37 8.71 -7.37
N ILE A 260 5.55 10.02 -7.47
CA ILE A 260 4.89 10.81 -8.50
C ILE A 260 5.47 10.47 -9.88
N GLN A 261 4.57 10.14 -10.81
CA GLN A 261 4.85 10.00 -12.24
C GLN A 261 4.53 11.31 -12.96
N SER A 262 5.11 11.55 -14.14
CA SER A 262 4.89 12.78 -14.92
C SER A 262 3.44 12.96 -15.35
N ASN A 263 2.73 11.86 -15.57
CA ASN A 263 1.31 11.83 -15.91
C ASN A 263 0.39 11.82 -14.67
N TYR A 264 0.96 11.86 -13.46
CA TYR A 264 0.30 11.82 -12.16
C TYR A 264 -0.72 10.68 -12.03
N GLN A 265 -0.32 9.48 -12.45
CA GLN A 265 -1.10 8.24 -12.34
C GLN A 265 -0.43 7.25 -11.39
N LEU A 266 -1.22 6.34 -10.82
CA LEU A 266 -0.71 5.15 -10.16
C LEU A 266 0.10 4.33 -11.17
N ALA A 267 1.38 4.11 -10.88
CA ALA A 267 2.29 3.48 -11.81
C ALA A 267 1.80 2.08 -12.24
N GLY A 268 1.86 1.81 -13.55
CA GLY A 268 1.34 0.58 -14.16
C GLY A 268 -0.18 0.40 -14.10
N GLY A 269 -0.92 1.32 -13.46
CA GLY A 269 -2.36 1.18 -13.26
C GLY A 269 -3.14 1.17 -14.57
N VAL A 270 -2.82 2.10 -15.47
CA VAL A 270 -3.41 2.18 -16.83
C VAL A 270 -2.57 1.38 -17.83
N GLU A 271 -1.26 1.66 -17.90
CA GLU A 271 -0.34 1.08 -18.89
C GLU A 271 -0.36 -0.45 -18.92
N LEU A 272 -0.48 -1.09 -17.75
CA LEU A 272 -0.41 -2.55 -17.59
C LEU A 272 -1.73 -3.14 -17.09
N ASP A 273 -2.83 -2.38 -17.11
CA ASP A 273 -4.11 -2.73 -16.46
C ASP A 273 -3.91 -3.15 -14.98
N GLY A 274 -2.85 -2.62 -14.34
CA GLY A 274 -2.32 -3.15 -13.08
C GLY A 274 -3.26 -2.95 -11.90
N SER A 275 -3.99 -1.83 -11.86
CA SER A 275 -5.00 -1.57 -10.83
C SER A 275 -6.15 -2.57 -10.89
N ARG A 276 -6.58 -2.91 -12.12
CA ARG A 276 -7.65 -3.89 -12.35
C ARG A 276 -7.20 -5.31 -12.01
N LEU A 277 -6.05 -5.73 -12.53
CA LEU A 277 -5.47 -7.04 -12.23
C LEU A 277 -5.23 -7.24 -10.74
N PHE A 278 -4.79 -6.18 -10.04
CA PHE A 278 -4.62 -6.20 -8.60
C PHE A 278 -5.95 -6.38 -7.86
N ARG A 279 -7.00 -5.62 -8.21
CA ARG A 279 -8.35 -5.77 -7.67
C ARG A 279 -8.90 -7.18 -7.90
N ASP A 280 -8.86 -7.64 -9.15
CA ASP A 280 -9.46 -8.92 -9.54
C ASP A 280 -8.77 -10.08 -8.81
N ARG A 281 -7.44 -10.02 -8.64
CA ARG A 281 -6.69 -10.97 -7.83
C ARG A 281 -7.02 -10.85 -6.35
N MET A 282 -7.14 -9.64 -5.81
CA MET A 282 -7.57 -9.42 -4.42
C MET A 282 -8.89 -10.11 -4.13
N TYR A 283 -9.90 -9.88 -4.98
CA TYR A 283 -11.20 -10.52 -4.85
C TYR A 283 -11.12 -12.04 -4.95
N LYS A 284 -10.50 -12.55 -6.02
CA LYS A 284 -10.37 -14.00 -6.24
C LYS A 284 -9.69 -14.71 -5.07
N GLN A 285 -8.55 -14.19 -4.62
CA GLN A 285 -7.76 -14.84 -3.56
C GLN A 285 -8.38 -14.71 -2.16
N HIS A 286 -9.33 -13.80 -1.99
CA HIS A 286 -10.09 -13.61 -0.74
C HIS A 286 -11.49 -14.23 -0.79
N GLY A 287 -11.83 -14.98 -1.83
CA GLY A 287 -13.15 -15.63 -1.97
C GLY A 287 -14.30 -14.66 -2.22
N VAL A 288 -14.00 -13.42 -2.61
CA VAL A 288 -15.01 -12.45 -3.02
C VAL A 288 -15.21 -12.61 -4.52
N ILE A 289 -16.44 -12.91 -4.93
CA ILE A 289 -16.78 -12.95 -6.36
C ILE A 289 -16.59 -11.52 -6.89
N PRO A 290 -15.68 -11.27 -7.86
CA PRO A 290 -15.51 -9.94 -8.44
C PRO A 290 -16.83 -9.49 -9.08
N ALA A 291 -17.01 -8.19 -9.23
CA ALA A 291 -18.16 -7.66 -9.97
C ALA A 291 -18.20 -8.21 -11.40
N ASP A 292 -19.36 -8.10 -12.05
CA ASP A 292 -19.65 -8.64 -13.38
C ASP A 292 -18.53 -8.42 -14.41
N ALA A 293 -18.58 -9.21 -15.49
CA ALA A 293 -17.69 -9.09 -16.65
C ALA A 293 -17.40 -7.63 -17.03
N ARG A 294 -16.15 -7.39 -17.48
CA ARG A 294 -15.61 -6.09 -17.89
C ARG A 294 -16.66 -5.28 -18.66
N ARG A 295 -16.88 -4.04 -18.22
CA ARG A 295 -17.84 -3.13 -18.84
C ARG A 295 -17.13 -2.21 -19.82
N ASN A 296 -17.82 -1.83 -20.88
CA ASN A 296 -17.36 -0.77 -21.78
C ASN A 296 -17.95 0.60 -21.39
N TYR A 297 -19.07 0.60 -20.66
CA TYR A 297 -19.75 1.80 -20.19
C TYR A 297 -20.22 1.64 -18.75
N SER A 298 -20.27 2.74 -17.99
CA SER A 298 -20.69 2.68 -16.58
C SER A 298 -22.13 2.21 -16.36
N ALA A 299 -23.01 2.46 -17.34
CA ALA A 299 -24.43 2.10 -17.30
C ALA A 299 -24.72 0.66 -17.73
N GLU A 300 -23.72 -0.07 -18.24
CA GLU A 300 -23.91 -1.41 -18.77
C GLU A 300 -24.48 -2.35 -17.70
N LYS A 301 -25.56 -3.07 -18.05
CA LYS A 301 -26.30 -4.00 -17.16
C LYS A 301 -26.94 -3.36 -15.93
N ARG A 302 -27.03 -2.03 -15.84
CA ARG A 302 -27.70 -1.35 -14.73
C ARG A 302 -29.22 -1.32 -14.92
N ASN A 303 -29.95 -1.57 -13.85
CA ASN A 303 -31.40 -1.37 -13.79
C ASN A 303 -31.69 0.02 -13.24
N ALA A 304 -32.31 0.90 -14.05
CA ALA A 304 -32.66 2.26 -13.65
C ALA A 304 -33.62 2.34 -12.46
N ALA A 305 -34.39 1.29 -12.17
CA ALA A 305 -35.28 1.24 -11.02
C ALA A 305 -34.56 0.86 -9.71
N LYS A 306 -33.35 0.30 -9.78
CA LYS A 306 -32.58 -0.05 -8.58
C LYS A 306 -31.78 1.18 -8.13
N PRO A 307 -31.90 1.61 -6.86
CA PRO A 307 -31.06 2.69 -6.33
C PRO A 307 -29.59 2.37 -6.44
N LEU A 308 -28.79 3.39 -6.74
CA LEU A 308 -27.34 3.31 -6.64
C LEU A 308 -26.92 3.34 -5.17
N ASN A 309 -25.89 2.59 -4.81
CA ASN A 309 -25.33 2.60 -3.47
C ASN A 309 -24.19 3.61 -3.36
N ALA A 310 -24.40 4.66 -2.57
CA ALA A 310 -23.37 5.64 -2.22
C ALA A 310 -22.89 5.40 -0.79
N PHE A 311 -21.57 5.34 -0.60
CA PHE A 311 -20.97 5.16 0.71
C PHE A 311 -20.04 6.31 1.03
N ILE A 312 -20.34 7.02 2.12
CA ILE A 312 -19.49 8.05 2.70
C ILE A 312 -18.62 7.42 3.78
N ILE A 313 -17.31 7.42 3.53
CA ILE A 313 -16.32 6.87 4.44
C ILE A 313 -15.89 7.95 5.43
N ASP A 314 -16.14 7.68 6.72
CA ASP A 314 -15.66 8.50 7.83
C ASP A 314 -14.15 8.69 7.75
N ASN A 315 -13.72 9.95 7.85
CA ASN A 315 -12.33 10.32 7.77
C ASN A 315 -11.95 11.20 8.98
N LYS A 316 -10.80 10.91 9.58
CA LYS A 316 -10.25 11.69 10.72
C LYS A 316 -9.99 13.18 10.42
N ARG A 317 -9.99 13.55 9.13
CA ARG A 317 -9.82 14.93 8.65
C ARG A 317 -11.13 15.71 8.59
N PHE A 318 -12.28 15.06 8.75
CA PHE A 318 -13.54 15.76 8.85
C PHE A 318 -13.68 16.40 10.24
N THR A 319 -14.19 17.63 10.32
CA THR A 319 -14.53 18.27 11.59
C THR A 319 -15.88 17.75 12.12
N VAL A 320 -16.30 18.19 13.30
CA VAL A 320 -17.62 17.83 13.85
C VAL A 320 -18.73 18.47 13.03
N GLU A 321 -18.54 19.73 12.65
CA GLU A 321 -19.47 20.52 11.83
C GLU A 321 -19.64 19.89 10.44
N GLU A 322 -18.52 19.49 9.81
CA GLU A 322 -18.55 18.80 8.51
C GLU A 322 -19.32 17.47 8.58
N ARG A 323 -19.16 16.70 9.67
CA ARG A 323 -19.96 15.47 9.86
C ARG A 323 -21.46 15.77 10.03
N GLY A 324 -21.80 16.91 10.64
CA GLY A 324 -23.18 17.40 10.70
C GLY A 324 -23.74 17.69 9.31
N GLU A 325 -23.02 18.47 8.50
CA GLU A 325 -23.40 18.79 7.11
C GLU A 325 -23.51 17.53 6.24
N ILE A 326 -22.60 16.55 6.42
CA ILE A 326 -22.66 15.25 5.75
C ILE A 326 -23.94 14.50 6.11
N ARG A 327 -24.29 14.43 7.40
CA ARG A 327 -25.51 13.72 7.83
C ARG A 327 -26.76 14.33 7.21
N ILE A 328 -26.88 15.66 7.22
CA ILE A 328 -28.03 16.35 6.62
C ILE A 328 -28.09 16.09 5.10
N ALA A 329 -26.94 16.05 4.41
CA ALA A 329 -26.89 15.71 2.99
C ALA A 329 -27.36 14.27 2.72
N MET A 330 -26.98 13.31 3.58
CA MET A 330 -27.44 11.93 3.48
C MET A 330 -28.96 11.83 3.66
N ASP A 331 -29.50 12.46 4.70
CA ASP A 331 -30.93 12.44 5.01
C ASP A 331 -31.74 13.03 3.85
N GLU A 332 -31.27 14.13 3.25
CA GLU A 332 -31.91 14.71 2.06
C GLU A 332 -31.98 13.72 0.88
N ILE A 333 -30.86 13.07 0.56
CA ILE A 333 -30.80 12.15 -0.58
C ILE A 333 -31.62 10.89 -0.32
N ASN A 334 -31.55 10.34 0.89
CA ASN A 334 -32.31 9.15 1.28
C ASN A 334 -33.81 9.43 1.31
N ASN A 335 -34.26 10.56 1.87
CA ASN A 335 -35.67 10.96 1.87
C ASN A 335 -36.21 11.12 0.43
N TYR A 336 -35.42 11.70 -0.47
CA TYR A 336 -35.76 11.77 -1.89
C TYR A 336 -35.98 10.36 -2.48
N THR A 337 -35.05 9.45 -2.23
CA THR A 337 -35.13 8.06 -2.71
C THR A 337 -36.35 7.32 -2.14
N ASP A 338 -36.59 7.41 -0.83
CA ASP A 338 -37.69 6.70 -0.17
C ASP A 338 -39.07 7.21 -0.63
N THR A 339 -39.18 8.50 -0.97
CA THR A 339 -40.40 9.08 -1.56
C THR A 339 -40.70 8.53 -2.97
N HIS A 340 -39.68 8.04 -3.68
CA HIS A 340 -39.76 7.69 -5.10
C HIS A 340 -39.57 6.21 -5.41
N ILE A 341 -39.10 5.39 -4.44
CA ILE A 341 -38.72 3.99 -4.68
C ILE A 341 -39.89 3.10 -5.12
N ASN A 342 -41.12 3.43 -4.70
CA ASN A 342 -42.33 2.68 -5.03
C ASN A 342 -43.02 3.16 -6.32
N LYS A 343 -42.44 4.12 -7.05
CA LYS A 343 -42.99 4.57 -8.33
C LYS A 343 -42.75 3.54 -9.43
N SER A 344 -43.53 3.62 -10.51
CA SER A 344 -43.32 2.75 -11.68
C SER A 344 -41.94 3.01 -12.31
N VAL A 345 -41.40 2.02 -13.04
CA VAL A 345 -40.12 2.15 -13.73
C VAL A 345 -40.12 3.35 -14.69
N ASP A 346 -41.23 3.61 -15.38
CA ASP A 346 -41.34 4.72 -16.32
C ASP A 346 -41.43 6.07 -15.61
N ASP A 347 -42.01 6.13 -14.41
CA ASP A 347 -41.97 7.33 -13.58
C ASP A 347 -40.57 7.57 -13.00
N ILE A 348 -39.85 6.52 -12.61
CA ILE A 348 -38.46 6.62 -12.13
C ILE A 348 -37.55 7.18 -13.23
N LYS A 349 -37.72 6.76 -14.49
CA LYS A 349 -36.95 7.29 -15.63
C LYS A 349 -37.19 8.78 -15.89
N LYS A 350 -38.35 9.33 -15.46
CA LYS A 350 -38.69 10.76 -15.62
C LYS A 350 -38.16 11.63 -14.48
N LEU A 351 -37.56 11.04 -13.44
CA LEU A 351 -37.03 11.79 -12.33
C LEU A 351 -35.82 12.64 -12.74
N PRO A 352 -35.66 13.85 -12.16
CA PRO A 352 -34.52 14.71 -12.46
C PRO A 352 -33.18 14.10 -12.02
N TYR A 353 -33.21 13.19 -11.04
CA TYR A 353 -32.03 12.51 -10.51
C TYR A 353 -32.31 11.01 -10.34
N PRO A 354 -31.31 10.15 -10.55
CA PRO A 354 -31.42 8.74 -10.20
C PRO A 354 -31.68 8.54 -8.71
N LEU A 355 -32.26 7.39 -8.36
CA LEU A 355 -32.43 6.97 -6.97
C LEU A 355 -31.08 6.57 -6.36
N ILE A 356 -30.81 7.01 -5.13
CA ILE A 356 -29.52 6.80 -4.46
C ILE A 356 -29.78 6.46 -2.99
N ARG A 357 -29.22 5.36 -2.50
CA ARG A 357 -29.14 5.07 -1.06
C ARG A 357 -27.75 5.44 -0.55
N VAL A 358 -27.69 6.34 0.41
CA VAL A 358 -26.46 6.85 0.99
C VAL A 358 -26.24 6.24 2.38
N TYR A 359 -25.07 5.66 2.58
CA TYR A 359 -24.62 5.03 3.82
C TYR A 359 -23.41 5.77 4.39
N TYR A 360 -23.28 5.83 5.72
CA TYR A 360 -22.08 6.32 6.40
C TYR A 360 -21.31 5.15 7.01
N LEU A 361 -20.04 5.01 6.68
CA LEU A 361 -19.22 3.88 7.13
C LEU A 361 -17.95 4.36 7.81
N ASN A 362 -17.56 3.67 8.87
CA ASN A 362 -16.21 3.74 9.40
C ASN A 362 -15.53 2.38 9.17
N TYR A 363 -14.46 2.34 8.37
CA TYR A 363 -13.79 1.07 8.04
C TYR A 363 -13.30 0.28 9.26
N ARG A 364 -13.00 0.95 10.39
CA ARG A 364 -12.59 0.27 11.63
C ARG A 364 -13.72 -0.48 12.32
N ASN A 365 -14.96 -0.11 12.01
CA ASN A 365 -16.17 -0.68 12.57
C ASN A 365 -16.74 -1.80 11.69
N ILE A 366 -16.20 -2.00 10.49
CA ILE A 366 -16.59 -3.13 9.64
C ILE A 366 -15.94 -4.38 10.22
N LYS A 367 -16.79 -5.30 10.68
CA LYS A 367 -16.40 -6.58 11.25
C LYS A 367 -16.91 -7.73 10.40
N ALA A 368 -16.09 -8.75 10.27
CA ALA A 368 -16.53 -10.04 9.73
C ALA A 368 -17.76 -10.55 10.49
N LYS A 369 -18.69 -11.20 9.79
CA LYS A 369 -19.81 -11.88 10.45
C LYS A 369 -19.25 -13.19 10.99
N THR A 370 -18.83 -13.19 12.25
CA THR A 370 -17.98 -14.20 12.91
C THR A 370 -18.47 -15.66 12.91
N ASN A 371 -19.61 -15.98 12.27
CA ASN A 371 -20.27 -17.28 12.40
C ASN A 371 -20.41 -18.07 11.09
N VAL A 372 -19.82 -17.62 9.97
CA VAL A 372 -19.92 -18.37 8.70
C VAL A 372 -18.52 -18.69 8.18
N SER A 373 -18.11 -19.95 8.35
CA SER A 373 -16.96 -20.48 7.61
C SER A 373 -17.38 -20.74 6.17
N PHE A 374 -16.62 -20.20 5.22
CA PHE A 374 -16.84 -20.47 3.79
C PHE A 374 -15.73 -21.38 3.29
N ARG A 375 -16.11 -22.56 2.78
CA ARG A 375 -15.16 -23.39 2.01
C ARG A 375 -15.04 -22.82 0.61
N ILE A 376 -13.89 -22.20 0.32
CA ILE A 376 -13.52 -21.95 -1.08
C ILE A 376 -13.27 -23.32 -1.72
N LYS A 377 -14.03 -23.66 -2.76
CA LYS A 377 -13.68 -24.79 -3.63
C LYS A 377 -12.30 -24.49 -4.21
N SER A 378 -11.34 -25.39 -4.05
CA SER A 378 -9.98 -25.23 -4.60
C SER A 378 -10.08 -24.75 -6.04
N THR A 379 -9.58 -23.55 -6.31
CA THR A 379 -9.47 -23.12 -7.70
C THR A 379 -8.32 -23.91 -8.33
N PRO A 380 -8.31 -24.16 -9.65
CA PRO A 380 -7.17 -24.81 -10.31
C PRO A 380 -5.82 -24.12 -10.09
N VAL A 381 -5.83 -22.89 -9.55
CA VAL A 381 -4.66 -22.05 -9.29
C VAL A 381 -4.25 -22.08 -7.81
N ASP A 382 -5.15 -22.49 -6.91
CA ASP A 382 -4.84 -22.59 -5.47
C ASP A 382 -4.29 -23.99 -5.20
N THR A 383 -2.96 -24.10 -5.19
CA THR A 383 -2.23 -25.35 -4.96
C THR A 383 -2.09 -25.70 -3.49
N ARG A 384 -2.67 -24.91 -2.57
CA ARG A 384 -2.66 -25.24 -1.14
C ARG A 384 -3.59 -26.44 -0.91
N SER A 385 -3.14 -27.41 -0.10
CA SER A 385 -4.07 -28.38 0.49
C SER A 385 -5.20 -27.61 1.20
N PRO A 386 -6.48 -28.02 1.07
CA PRO A 386 -7.62 -27.33 1.68
C PRO A 386 -7.62 -27.51 3.20
N THR A 387 -6.65 -26.89 3.89
CA THR A 387 -6.45 -27.00 5.34
C THR A 387 -6.79 -25.71 6.06
N TYR A 388 -7.22 -24.66 5.35
CA TYR A 388 -7.66 -23.42 5.97
C TYR A 388 -9.13 -23.19 5.64
N GLU A 389 -9.99 -23.37 6.64
CA GLU A 389 -11.23 -22.61 6.66
C GLU A 389 -10.84 -21.14 6.61
N LEU A 390 -11.25 -20.43 5.56
CA LEU A 390 -11.10 -18.99 5.57
C LEU A 390 -12.09 -18.48 6.60
N MET A 391 -11.57 -18.18 7.78
CA MET A 391 -12.27 -17.31 8.70
C MET A 391 -12.44 -15.97 8.00
N ASP A 392 -13.70 -15.55 7.88
CA ASP A 392 -14.03 -14.20 7.46
C ASP A 392 -13.26 -13.22 8.35
N ASN A 393 -12.63 -12.23 7.74
CA ASN A 393 -11.86 -11.21 8.45
C ASN A 393 -12.39 -9.83 8.06
N ASP A 394 -12.05 -8.82 8.85
CA ASP A 394 -12.53 -7.46 8.63
C ASP A 394 -12.21 -6.94 7.21
N PHE A 395 -11.12 -7.41 6.59
CA PHE A 395 -10.73 -7.01 5.24
C PHE A 395 -11.60 -7.65 4.15
N ILE A 396 -12.01 -8.91 4.29
CA ILE A 396 -12.95 -9.57 3.38
C ILE A 396 -14.30 -8.87 3.43
N ALA A 397 -14.80 -8.55 4.62
CA ALA A 397 -16.03 -7.77 4.79
C ALA A 397 -15.91 -6.39 4.12
N GLN A 398 -14.76 -5.71 4.23
CA GLN A 398 -14.50 -4.46 3.50
C GLN A 398 -14.54 -4.65 1.98
N LEU A 399 -13.90 -5.69 1.44
CA LEU A 399 -13.89 -6.01 0.01
C LEU A 399 -15.30 -6.26 -0.53
N GLN A 400 -16.16 -6.96 0.21
CA GLN A 400 -17.55 -7.20 -0.17
C GLN A 400 -18.35 -5.91 -0.28
N ILE A 401 -18.20 -5.01 0.70
CA ILE A 401 -18.87 -3.70 0.65
C ILE A 401 -18.35 -2.89 -0.54
N LEU A 402 -17.03 -2.82 -0.75
CA LEU A 402 -16.39 -2.10 -1.87
C LEU A 402 -16.89 -2.55 -3.24
N ARG A 403 -17.12 -3.86 -3.41
CA ARG A 403 -17.67 -4.44 -4.65
C ARG A 403 -19.06 -3.88 -4.95
N ASP A 404 -19.87 -3.69 -3.92
CA ASP A 404 -21.27 -3.31 -4.04
C ASP A 404 -21.47 -1.77 -4.06
N MET A 405 -20.37 -0.99 -4.01
CA MET A 405 -20.40 0.47 -4.08
C MET A 405 -20.45 1.00 -5.52
N ASP A 406 -21.44 1.84 -5.79
CA ASP A 406 -21.52 2.60 -7.05
C ASP A 406 -20.82 3.95 -6.93
N ILE A 407 -20.98 4.60 -5.77
CA ILE A 407 -20.40 5.91 -5.47
C ILE A 407 -19.62 5.80 -4.16
N HIS A 408 -18.30 5.94 -4.22
CA HIS A 408 -17.43 5.97 -3.06
C HIS A 408 -17.09 7.43 -2.72
N VAL A 409 -17.44 7.90 -1.53
CA VAL A 409 -17.21 9.27 -1.09
C VAL A 409 -16.27 9.25 0.09
N THR A 410 -15.15 9.96 0.01
CA THR A 410 -14.11 9.87 1.04
C THR A 410 -13.26 11.13 1.11
N GLY A 411 -12.51 11.28 2.19
CA GLY A 411 -11.43 12.26 2.28
C GLY A 411 -10.05 11.60 2.11
N PRO A 412 -8.98 12.41 2.11
CA PRO A 412 -7.61 11.94 1.92
C PRO A 412 -7.15 10.87 2.92
N GLY A 413 -6.33 9.91 2.48
CA GLY A 413 -5.70 8.88 3.29
C GLY A 413 -6.11 7.44 2.94
N THR A 414 -5.92 6.51 3.89
CA THR A 414 -6.10 5.06 3.67
C THR A 414 -7.47 4.68 3.08
N GLY A 415 -8.55 5.35 3.50
CA GLY A 415 -9.88 5.08 2.96
C GLY A 415 -9.99 5.38 1.45
N GLN A 416 -9.29 6.40 0.96
CA GLN A 416 -9.25 6.73 -0.47
C GLN A 416 -8.48 5.69 -1.29
N MET A 417 -7.49 5.04 -0.70
CA MET A 417 -6.71 4.01 -1.38
C MET A 417 -7.55 2.80 -1.79
N TYR A 418 -8.65 2.53 -1.10
CA TYR A 418 -9.57 1.43 -1.43
C TYR A 418 -10.37 1.64 -2.71
N GLN A 419 -10.31 2.83 -3.31
CA GLN A 419 -11.03 3.10 -4.55
C GLN A 419 -10.61 2.18 -5.71
N THR A 420 -9.39 1.62 -5.69
CA THR A 420 -8.96 0.64 -6.70
C THR A 420 -9.80 -0.64 -6.65
N PHE A 421 -10.45 -0.93 -5.53
CA PHE A 421 -11.30 -2.11 -5.39
C PHE A 421 -12.72 -1.89 -5.88
N LEU A 422 -13.11 -0.67 -6.26
CA LEU A 422 -14.45 -0.43 -6.77
C LEU A 422 -14.73 -1.17 -8.09
N SER A 423 -16.00 -1.39 -8.34
CA SER A 423 -16.50 -2.03 -9.55
C SER A 423 -16.33 -1.16 -10.79
N ASP A 424 -16.37 -1.80 -11.96
CA ASP A 424 -16.32 -1.10 -13.24
C ASP A 424 -17.52 -0.14 -13.38
N GLY A 425 -17.22 1.12 -13.72
CA GLY A 425 -18.22 2.17 -13.87
C GLY A 425 -18.61 2.86 -12.56
N SER A 426 -17.94 2.56 -11.45
CA SER A 426 -18.13 3.31 -10.19
C SER A 426 -17.46 4.69 -10.23
N ILE A 427 -17.88 5.57 -9.33
CA ILE A 427 -17.31 6.92 -9.17
C ILE A 427 -16.71 7.09 -7.78
N ASN A 428 -15.51 7.65 -7.70
CA ASN A 428 -14.91 8.10 -6.45
C ASN A 428 -15.03 9.63 -6.32
N ILE A 429 -15.72 10.10 -5.29
CA ILE A 429 -15.79 11.51 -4.89
C ILE A 429 -14.76 11.74 -3.76
N ASN A 430 -13.74 12.55 -4.03
CA ASN A 430 -12.79 12.98 -3.02
C ASN A 430 -13.20 14.35 -2.44
N LEU A 431 -13.56 14.36 -1.16
CA LEU A 431 -13.98 15.56 -0.42
C LEU A 431 -12.81 16.46 0.01
N GLY A 432 -11.58 16.00 -0.19
CA GLY A 432 -10.38 16.70 0.25
C GLY A 432 -10.28 16.82 1.78
N GLY A 433 -9.17 17.39 2.21
CA GLY A 433 -8.93 17.80 3.59
C GLY A 433 -8.16 19.11 3.60
N MET A 434 -7.96 19.66 4.78
CA MET A 434 -7.08 20.82 4.96
C MET A 434 -5.68 20.35 5.35
N ASN A 435 -4.68 21.07 4.85
CA ASN A 435 -3.26 20.85 5.14
C ASN A 435 -2.64 22.19 5.57
N PRO A 436 -1.76 22.26 6.59
CA PRO A 436 -1.43 21.20 7.55
C PRO A 436 -2.62 20.74 8.39
N TYR A 437 -2.70 19.41 8.59
CA TYR A 437 -3.70 18.80 9.47
C TYR A 437 -3.58 19.36 10.89
N LYS A 438 -4.72 19.59 11.56
CA LYS A 438 -4.87 20.28 12.86
C LYS A 438 -4.58 21.78 12.84
N LYS A 439 -4.44 22.37 11.67
CA LYS A 439 -4.28 23.82 11.48
C LYS A 439 -5.30 24.34 10.46
N GLU A 440 -6.45 23.68 10.36
CA GLU A 440 -7.54 23.93 9.41
C GLU A 440 -7.97 25.41 9.42
N THR A 441 -7.96 26.05 10.60
CA THR A 441 -8.42 27.44 10.82
C THR A 441 -7.36 28.50 10.56
N THR A 442 -6.13 28.10 10.22
CA THR A 442 -5.02 29.05 10.08
C THR A 442 -4.93 29.61 8.66
N PRO A 443 -4.38 30.84 8.45
CA PRO A 443 -4.16 31.40 7.12
C PRO A 443 -3.22 30.56 6.24
N ILE A 444 -2.41 29.70 6.86
CA ILE A 444 -1.50 28.80 6.15
C ILE A 444 -2.22 27.55 5.60
N ALA A 445 -3.46 27.30 5.99
CA ALA A 445 -4.22 26.14 5.56
C ALA A 445 -4.58 26.20 4.08
N TYR A 446 -4.49 25.06 3.39
CA TYR A 446 -4.90 24.90 2.00
C TYR A 446 -5.65 23.58 1.80
N PRO A 447 -6.59 23.53 0.84
CA PRO A 447 -7.21 22.29 0.40
C PRO A 447 -6.17 21.31 -0.12
N SER A 448 -6.39 20.03 0.14
CA SER A 448 -5.55 18.95 -0.36
C SER A 448 -6.40 17.72 -0.58
N PHE A 449 -6.30 17.14 -1.77
CA PHE A 449 -7.03 15.93 -2.13
C PHE A 449 -6.22 14.68 -1.81
N LEU A 450 -4.90 14.75 -1.93
CA LEU A 450 -3.92 13.66 -1.86
C LEU A 450 -4.36 12.46 -2.72
N GLU A 451 -3.43 11.54 -2.99
CA GLU A 451 -3.75 10.22 -3.55
C GLU A 451 -4.65 10.19 -4.82
N GLN A 452 -4.80 11.30 -5.53
CA GLN A 452 -5.68 11.43 -6.70
C GLN A 452 -5.10 10.69 -7.91
N TYR A 453 -3.78 10.49 -7.93
CA TYR A 453 -3.13 9.62 -8.90
C TYR A 453 -3.63 8.16 -8.82
N VAL A 454 -4.15 7.72 -7.67
CA VAL A 454 -4.80 6.40 -7.55
C VAL A 454 -6.07 6.36 -8.40
N THR A 455 -6.89 7.41 -8.35
CA THR A 455 -8.10 7.52 -9.19
C THR A 455 -7.71 7.58 -10.66
N ALA A 456 -6.77 8.47 -11.03
CA ALA A 456 -6.29 8.61 -12.40
C ALA A 456 -5.61 7.34 -12.94
N GLY A 457 -5.01 6.53 -12.07
CA GLY A 457 -4.41 5.24 -12.42
C GLY A 457 -5.39 4.05 -12.41
N THR A 458 -6.68 4.29 -12.20
CA THR A 458 -7.72 3.26 -12.13
C THR A 458 -8.71 3.44 -13.29
N PRO A 459 -8.44 2.87 -14.47
CA PRO A 459 -9.12 3.24 -15.71
C PRO A 459 -10.60 2.82 -15.76
N TYR A 460 -11.09 2.05 -14.80
CA TYR A 460 -12.49 1.60 -14.73
C TYR A 460 -13.36 2.40 -13.77
N ILE A 461 -12.82 3.42 -13.10
CA ILE A 461 -13.57 4.34 -12.26
C ILE A 461 -13.36 5.78 -12.72
N LYS A 462 -14.29 6.67 -12.39
CA LYS A 462 -14.16 8.11 -12.62
C LYS A 462 -13.98 8.87 -11.31
N GLY A 463 -13.09 9.85 -11.30
CA GLY A 463 -12.88 10.76 -10.18
C GLY A 463 -13.76 12.00 -10.24
N LEU A 464 -14.33 12.39 -9.09
CA LEU A 464 -14.92 13.71 -8.86
C LEU A 464 -14.33 14.31 -7.58
N TYR A 465 -14.35 15.63 -7.49
CA TYR A 465 -13.67 16.36 -6.41
C TYR A 465 -14.55 17.44 -5.86
N TYR A 466 -14.49 17.63 -4.54
CA TYR A 466 -15.12 18.77 -3.89
C TYR A 466 -14.51 20.07 -4.43
N PRO A 467 -15.28 21.15 -4.66
CA PRO A 467 -14.74 22.36 -5.25
C PRO A 467 -13.58 22.94 -4.41
N ILE A 468 -12.39 23.02 -5.01
CA ILE A 468 -11.14 23.31 -4.29
C ILE A 468 -11.22 24.63 -3.51
N ASN A 469 -11.75 25.70 -4.11
CA ASN A 469 -11.85 27.01 -3.45
C ASN A 469 -12.89 27.01 -2.31
N LYS A 470 -13.94 26.18 -2.39
CA LYS A 470 -14.98 26.08 -1.35
C LYS A 470 -14.55 25.17 -0.19
N ARG A 471 -13.55 24.31 -0.38
CA ARG A 471 -13.13 23.35 0.65
C ARG A 471 -12.67 24.01 1.95
N ARG A 472 -12.14 25.23 1.87
CA ARG A 472 -11.69 26.02 3.02
C ARG A 472 -12.81 26.35 4.00
N ASP A 473 -14.04 26.49 3.50
CA ASP A 473 -15.23 26.82 4.29
C ASP A 473 -15.89 25.56 4.90
N GLY A 474 -15.19 24.44 4.83
CA GLY A 474 -15.67 23.13 5.22
C GLY A 474 -16.49 22.43 4.13
N ILE A 475 -16.86 21.20 4.42
CA ILE A 475 -17.82 20.43 3.62
C ILE A 475 -19.23 20.98 3.89
N ARG A 476 -19.90 21.43 2.84
CA ARG A 476 -21.26 21.99 2.89
C ARG A 476 -22.24 21.00 2.27
N ARG A 477 -23.40 20.83 2.89
CA ARG A 477 -24.51 19.99 2.43
C ARG A 477 -24.82 20.19 0.95
N ILE A 478 -25.04 21.44 0.53
CA ILE A 478 -25.49 21.76 -0.84
C ILE A 478 -24.49 21.27 -1.89
N GLU A 479 -23.19 21.46 -1.65
CA GLU A 479 -22.15 21.01 -2.58
C GLU A 479 -22.02 19.49 -2.58
N LEU A 480 -22.11 18.85 -1.40
CA LEU A 480 -22.05 17.39 -1.30
C LEU A 480 -23.23 16.71 -2.00
N VAL A 481 -24.46 17.20 -1.79
CA VAL A 481 -25.66 16.71 -2.47
C VAL A 481 -25.52 16.86 -3.98
N LYS A 482 -25.04 18.01 -4.44
CA LYS A 482 -24.79 18.26 -5.87
C LYS A 482 -23.80 17.25 -6.45
N LEU A 483 -22.67 17.00 -5.78
CA LEU A 483 -21.66 16.04 -6.24
C LEU A 483 -22.18 14.60 -6.30
N ILE A 484 -22.91 14.15 -5.28
CA ILE A 484 -23.47 12.79 -5.26
C ILE A 484 -24.52 12.62 -6.37
N LYS A 485 -25.40 13.60 -6.58
CA LYS A 485 -26.37 13.59 -7.68
C LYS A 485 -25.67 13.60 -9.05
N GLN A 486 -24.62 14.40 -9.22
CA GLN A 486 -23.81 14.43 -10.44
C GLN A 486 -23.13 13.08 -10.72
N ALA A 487 -22.58 12.44 -9.68
CA ALA A 487 -22.00 11.10 -9.81
C ALA A 487 -23.05 10.09 -10.28
N ALA A 488 -24.22 10.06 -9.64
CA ALA A 488 -25.31 9.19 -10.04
C ALA A 488 -25.74 9.41 -11.50
N GLN A 489 -25.87 10.67 -11.93
CA GLN A 489 -26.18 11.00 -13.32
C GLN A 489 -25.12 10.48 -14.28
N PHE A 490 -23.83 10.69 -14.01
CA PHE A 490 -22.77 10.14 -14.87
C PHE A 490 -22.81 8.62 -14.97
N ILE A 491 -23.04 7.92 -13.85
CA ILE A 491 -23.14 6.46 -13.84
C ILE A 491 -24.29 6.00 -14.74
N MET A 492 -25.47 6.60 -14.59
CA MET A 492 -26.69 6.24 -15.32
C MET A 492 -26.66 6.64 -16.80
N GLN A 493 -25.98 7.73 -17.14
CA GLN A 493 -25.81 8.18 -18.53
C GLN A 493 -24.80 7.32 -19.30
N GLY A 494 -23.87 6.65 -18.61
CA GLY A 494 -22.93 5.72 -19.23
C GLY A 494 -21.66 6.39 -19.75
N PHE A 495 -20.73 6.75 -18.85
CA PHE A 495 -19.39 7.18 -19.29
C PHE A 495 -18.56 6.00 -19.83
N SER A 496 -17.70 6.26 -20.81
CA SER A 496 -16.86 5.26 -21.47
C SER A 496 -15.73 4.76 -20.58
N LEU A 497 -15.41 3.47 -20.70
CA LEU A 497 -14.26 2.81 -20.10
C LEU A 497 -13.29 2.36 -21.22
N PRO A 498 -11.96 2.55 -21.06
CA PRO A 498 -11.29 3.17 -19.91
C PRO A 498 -11.54 4.68 -19.81
N VAL A 499 -11.59 5.20 -18.59
CA VAL A 499 -11.68 6.64 -18.30
C VAL A 499 -10.33 7.28 -18.61
N ASN A 500 -10.35 8.44 -19.29
CA ASN A 500 -9.14 9.23 -19.49
C ASN A 500 -8.58 9.68 -18.13
N PRO A 501 -7.32 9.36 -17.79
CA PRO A 501 -6.74 9.73 -16.50
C PRO A 501 -6.82 11.22 -16.16
N LYS A 502 -6.70 12.12 -17.16
CA LYS A 502 -6.78 13.57 -16.94
C LYS A 502 -8.17 14.03 -16.46
N ASP A 503 -9.22 13.32 -16.89
CA ASP A 503 -10.61 13.59 -16.47
C ASP A 503 -10.89 13.14 -15.04
N SER A 504 -10.00 12.34 -14.46
CA SER A 504 -10.07 11.84 -13.08
C SER A 504 -9.03 12.48 -12.17
N LEU A 505 -8.56 13.68 -12.52
CA LEU A 505 -7.71 14.51 -11.66
C LEU A 505 -8.48 15.73 -11.18
N ALA A 506 -8.19 16.16 -9.96
CA ALA A 506 -8.64 17.44 -9.45
C ALA A 506 -7.84 18.59 -10.12
N PRO A 507 -8.28 19.84 -10.00
CA PRO A 507 -7.61 20.98 -10.63
C PRO A 507 -6.11 21.08 -10.32
N ASP A 508 -5.68 20.80 -9.10
CA ASP A 508 -4.27 20.81 -8.69
C ASP A 508 -3.44 19.68 -9.34
N GLY A 509 -4.02 18.49 -9.51
CA GLY A 509 -3.43 17.39 -10.26
C GLY A 509 -3.28 17.72 -11.74
N GLN A 510 -4.26 18.40 -12.33
CA GLN A 510 -4.20 18.87 -13.72
C GLN A 510 -3.10 19.91 -13.91
N VAL A 511 -2.98 20.89 -13.00
CA VAL A 511 -1.87 21.86 -12.97
C VAL A 511 -0.51 21.14 -12.95
N PHE A 512 -0.35 20.12 -12.11
CA PHE A 512 0.91 19.37 -12.03
C PHE A 512 1.28 18.67 -13.34
N VAL A 513 0.32 17.99 -13.98
CA VAL A 513 0.56 17.28 -15.23
C VAL A 513 0.95 18.28 -16.32
N GLU A 514 0.23 19.38 -16.45
CA GLU A 514 0.54 20.41 -17.45
C GLU A 514 1.87 21.13 -17.16
N GLN A 515 2.21 21.34 -15.88
CA GLN A 515 3.54 21.84 -15.49
C GLN A 515 4.64 20.87 -15.92
N CYS A 516 4.49 19.55 -15.70
CA CYS A 516 5.45 18.55 -16.17
C CYS A 516 5.56 18.51 -17.69
N GLU A 517 4.44 18.69 -18.41
CA GLU A 517 4.42 18.71 -19.87
C GLU A 517 5.22 19.90 -20.43
N ASN A 518 5.11 21.07 -19.82
CA ASN A 518 5.70 22.33 -20.28
C ASN A 518 7.09 22.65 -19.68
N ASP A 519 7.42 22.11 -18.51
CA ASP A 519 8.72 22.30 -17.83
C ASP A 519 9.41 20.94 -17.62
N LYS A 520 10.25 20.54 -18.58
CA LYS A 520 10.96 19.25 -18.54
C LYS A 520 11.96 19.15 -17.39
N ASN A 521 12.53 20.28 -16.96
CA ASN A 521 13.48 20.31 -15.84
C ASN A 521 12.75 20.04 -14.53
N PHE A 522 11.61 20.72 -14.32
CA PHE A 522 10.71 20.42 -13.20
C PHE A 522 10.24 18.97 -13.23
N CYS A 523 9.77 18.47 -14.39
CA CYS A 523 9.33 17.09 -14.53
C CYS A 523 10.42 16.09 -14.11
N LYS A 524 11.66 16.29 -14.57
CA LYS A 524 12.80 15.46 -14.19
C LYS A 524 13.09 15.55 -12.69
N LEU A 525 13.00 16.75 -12.10
CA LEU A 525 13.24 16.99 -10.68
C LEU A 525 12.27 16.20 -9.78
N VAL A 526 10.99 16.13 -10.13
CA VAL A 526 9.95 15.49 -9.31
C VAL A 526 9.76 14.00 -9.58
N THR A 527 10.14 13.53 -10.77
CA THR A 527 9.95 12.11 -11.17
C THR A 527 11.22 11.26 -11.04
N VAL A 528 12.42 11.85 -11.12
CA VAL A 528 13.68 11.11 -11.04
C VAL A 528 14.26 11.21 -9.63
N ARG A 529 14.24 10.10 -8.89
CA ARG A 529 14.97 10.04 -7.60
C ARG A 529 16.46 9.92 -7.81
N LYS A 530 17.17 10.92 -7.32
CA LYS A 530 18.61 10.93 -7.10
C LYS A 530 18.92 11.06 -5.62
N THR A 531 20.01 10.47 -5.17
CA THR A 531 20.58 10.68 -3.84
C THR A 531 20.79 12.20 -3.62
N GLY A 532 20.34 12.73 -2.48
CA GLY A 532 20.43 14.17 -2.14
C GLY A 532 19.22 15.03 -2.55
N TYR A 533 18.36 14.59 -3.48
CA TYR A 533 17.20 15.34 -3.96
C TYR A 533 15.85 14.85 -3.41
N PHE A 534 15.88 14.07 -2.33
CA PHE A 534 14.68 13.45 -1.75
C PHE A 534 13.57 14.47 -1.41
N TRP A 535 13.93 15.70 -1.06
CA TRP A 535 12.96 16.74 -0.71
C TRP A 535 12.06 17.18 -1.87
N CYS A 536 12.57 17.22 -3.11
CA CYS A 536 11.78 17.66 -4.26
C CYS A 536 10.94 16.53 -4.88
N ASN A 537 11.27 15.28 -4.62
CA ASN A 537 10.54 14.12 -5.16
C ASN A 537 9.59 13.46 -4.14
N ASN A 538 9.81 13.66 -2.84
CA ASN A 538 8.88 13.27 -1.78
C ASN A 538 7.95 14.45 -1.46
N MET A 539 7.05 14.74 -2.39
CA MET A 539 6.11 15.84 -2.28
C MET A 539 4.67 15.35 -2.42
N TRP A 540 3.74 16.17 -1.91
CA TRP A 540 2.36 16.15 -2.36
C TRP A 540 2.18 17.24 -3.40
N THR A 541 1.39 16.99 -4.44
CA THR A 541 1.18 17.92 -5.56
C THR A 541 0.67 19.28 -5.08
N GLU A 542 -0.11 19.28 -4.01
CA GLU A 542 -0.71 20.47 -3.42
C GLU A 542 0.31 21.36 -2.73
N ASP A 543 1.42 20.78 -2.22
CA ASP A 543 2.53 21.56 -1.68
C ASP A 543 3.17 22.40 -2.79
N LEU A 544 3.27 21.89 -4.02
CA LEU A 544 3.73 22.66 -5.18
C LEU A 544 2.68 23.69 -5.61
N VAL A 545 1.44 23.26 -5.84
CA VAL A 545 0.38 24.13 -6.40
C VAL A 545 0.07 25.31 -5.49
N HIS A 546 0.19 25.13 -4.17
CA HIS A 546 0.03 26.21 -3.21
C HIS A 546 1.35 26.90 -2.81
N GLU A 547 2.46 26.59 -3.49
CA GLU A 547 3.80 27.16 -3.24
C GLU A 547 4.18 27.07 -1.76
N ARG A 548 4.04 25.89 -1.15
CA ARG A 548 4.31 25.63 0.27
C ARG A 548 5.61 24.87 0.48
N ARG A 549 6.18 25.01 1.68
CA ARG A 549 7.42 24.32 2.08
C ARG A 549 8.54 24.58 1.07
N GLN A 550 9.22 23.54 0.58
CA GLN A 550 10.35 23.65 -0.33
C GLN A 550 9.97 24.30 -1.68
N TRP A 551 8.68 24.48 -1.94
CA TRP A 551 8.11 25.16 -3.10
C TRP A 551 7.77 26.63 -2.83
N ALA A 552 7.92 27.15 -1.61
CA ALA A 552 7.69 28.56 -1.29
C ALA A 552 8.79 29.48 -1.84
N GLU A 553 8.48 30.75 -2.07
CA GLU A 553 9.49 31.78 -2.31
C GLU A 553 10.37 31.90 -1.05
N GLY A 554 11.67 31.61 -1.16
CA GLY A 554 12.58 31.51 -0.01
C GLY A 554 12.84 30.09 0.53
N GLY A 555 12.07 29.09 0.09
CA GLY A 555 12.25 27.69 0.48
C GLY A 555 11.72 27.34 1.88
N PHE A 556 12.12 26.18 2.41
CA PHE A 556 11.69 25.69 3.71
C PHE A 556 12.89 25.50 4.66
N PRO A 557 12.87 26.08 5.86
CA PRO A 557 13.98 25.94 6.80
C PRO A 557 14.02 24.51 7.39
N ILE A 558 15.11 23.79 7.12
CA ILE A 558 15.41 22.47 7.69
C ILE A 558 16.83 22.50 8.25
N GLY A 559 16.97 22.39 9.58
CA GLY A 559 18.28 22.35 10.23
C GLY A 559 19.13 23.61 9.98
N GLY A 560 18.49 24.79 9.97
CA GLY A 560 19.17 26.07 9.72
C GLY A 560 19.50 26.35 8.26
N LYS A 561 19.14 25.46 7.31
CA LYS A 561 19.30 25.68 5.87
C LYS A 561 17.93 25.77 5.19
N ASN A 562 17.78 26.73 4.28
CA ASN A 562 16.58 26.80 3.45
C ASN A 562 16.70 25.82 2.29
N VAL A 563 15.84 24.81 2.29
CA VAL A 563 15.70 23.85 1.18
C VAL A 563 14.70 24.40 0.18
N SER A 564 15.13 24.62 -1.06
CA SER A 564 14.26 25.07 -2.15
C SER A 564 14.34 24.13 -3.35
N CYS A 565 13.24 24.01 -4.07
CA CYS A 565 13.14 23.28 -5.34
C CYS A 565 12.94 24.28 -6.48
N SER A 566 13.75 24.16 -7.53
CA SER A 566 13.68 25.06 -8.70
C SER A 566 12.59 24.61 -9.68
N PHE A 567 11.74 25.54 -10.11
CA PHE A 567 10.70 25.34 -11.12
C PHE A 567 10.24 26.69 -11.70
N ASN A 568 9.57 26.66 -12.85
CA ASN A 568 8.97 27.86 -13.44
C ASN A 568 7.70 28.31 -12.66
N ARG A 569 7.86 29.26 -11.73
CA ARG A 569 6.77 29.83 -10.92
C ARG A 569 5.74 30.61 -11.74
N THR A 570 6.19 31.35 -12.74
CA THR A 570 5.30 32.13 -13.62
C THR A 570 4.35 31.19 -14.36
N LEU A 571 4.87 30.09 -14.91
CA LEU A 571 4.05 29.04 -15.51
C LEU A 571 3.06 28.45 -14.50
N LEU A 572 3.51 28.08 -13.30
CA LEU A 572 2.63 27.52 -12.27
C LEU A 572 1.46 28.47 -11.96
N ARG A 573 1.72 29.76 -11.77
CA ARG A 573 0.69 30.77 -11.46
C ARG A 573 -0.31 30.94 -12.61
N ASN A 574 0.17 30.95 -13.86
CA ASN A 574 -0.71 30.98 -15.03
C ASN A 574 -1.60 29.73 -15.11
N LEU A 575 -1.04 28.54 -14.84
CA LEU A 575 -1.81 27.29 -14.81
C LEU A 575 -2.86 27.30 -13.69
N ARG A 576 -2.53 27.82 -12.51
CA ARG A 576 -3.51 27.97 -11.43
C ARG A 576 -4.68 28.85 -11.82
N GLN A 577 -4.43 29.97 -12.50
CA GLN A 577 -5.49 30.83 -13.03
C GLN A 577 -6.34 30.09 -14.06
N LYS A 578 -5.71 29.37 -15.01
CA LYS A 578 -6.39 28.53 -16.00
C LYS A 578 -7.35 27.52 -15.37
N TYR A 579 -6.93 26.88 -14.27
CA TYR A 579 -7.71 25.87 -13.56
C TYR A 579 -8.56 26.44 -12.40
N GLY A 580 -8.68 27.77 -12.30
CA GLY A 580 -9.53 28.43 -11.31
C GLY A 580 -9.10 28.21 -9.86
N ILE A 581 -7.82 27.99 -9.58
CA ILE A 581 -7.30 27.81 -8.21
C ILE A 581 -6.89 29.18 -7.64
N GLU A 582 -7.63 29.65 -6.63
CA GLU A 582 -7.34 30.95 -6.01
C GLU A 582 -5.95 30.97 -5.35
N TYR A 583 -5.18 32.02 -5.61
CA TYR A 583 -4.01 32.35 -4.82
C TYR A 583 -4.40 33.21 -3.63
N ARG A 584 -4.22 32.66 -2.44
CA ARG A 584 -4.25 33.42 -1.21
C ARG A 584 -2.86 33.33 -0.60
N PRO A 585 -2.03 34.38 -0.71
CA PRO A 585 -0.75 34.40 -0.03
C PRO A 585 -1.02 34.16 1.45
N GLY A 586 -0.42 33.12 2.03
CA GLY A 586 -0.42 32.98 3.48
C GLY A 586 0.36 34.18 4.01
N ARG A 587 -0.23 34.98 4.89
CA ARG A 587 0.58 35.89 5.72
C ARG A 587 1.53 34.98 6.51
N GLU A 588 2.83 35.10 6.25
CA GLU A 588 3.86 34.35 6.99
C GLU A 588 3.83 34.69 8.47
#